data_AF-A0ABD3UYC7-F1
#
_entry.id   AF-A0ABD3UYC7-F1
#
_cell.length_a   1.000
_cell.length_b   1.000
_cell.length_c   1.000
_cell.angle_alpha   90.00
_cell.angle_beta   90.00
_cell.angle_gamma   90.00
#
_symmetry.space_group_name_H-M   'P 1'
#
loop_
_entity.id
_entity.type
_entity.pdbx_description
1 polymer ?
#
loop_
_entity_poly.entity_id
_entity_poly.type
_entity_poly.pdbx_seq_one_letter_code
_entity_poly.pdbx_strand_id
1 'polypeptide(L)'
;MLFAIHCACILGLSRAAVLWSWSHETHKANIDDVMRQKFDYTDHTGKFGIGEHDSLSIQQDPTNHGQYVLSVFYRQGTFTHHDHNGNNCPHICHRGAQFYVNPLKVRDAGHQITDMTLEYEVYFNHSFGWQKGGKLPGLWGGERDCSGGRISDHCFSTRLMWRRDGQGEVYAYVTHDQKAGTDFNSWCNSLKSRETYHKIGCPDQSGIEIGTGAFHFQTGKWIKLTQRVQLNSHPHQHGSVTVWANDHAAIHMNDIVMRNQFNFGIDGLFFSTFYGGNDPSWACPADTTTLFRNFRLSTDAPQLVQSQLVG
;
A
#
# COMPACT_ATOMS: atom_id res chain seq x y z
N MET A 1 -41.41 43.11 12.19
CA MET A 1 -40.44 42.53 13.14
C MET A 1 -40.42 41.02 12.92
N LEU A 2 -39.27 40.55 12.44
CA LEU A 2 -38.72 39.19 12.29
C LEU A 2 -39.65 37.97 12.12
N PHE A 3 -39.57 37.38 10.92
CA PHE A 3 -39.81 35.96 10.67
C PHE A 3 -38.65 35.13 11.23
N ALA A 4 -38.96 34.13 12.06
CA ALA A 4 -38.00 33.13 12.51
C ALA A 4 -37.85 32.03 11.45
N ILE A 5 -36.72 32.03 10.74
CA ILE A 5 -36.32 30.95 9.85
C ILE A 5 -35.77 29.82 10.73
N HIS A 6 -36.49 28.71 10.82
CA HIS A 6 -35.97 27.46 11.37
C HIS A 6 -34.88 26.95 10.44
N CYS A 7 -33.62 27.10 10.86
CA CYS A 7 -32.48 26.47 10.22
C CYS A 7 -32.50 24.98 10.56
N ALA A 8 -33.09 24.17 9.69
CA ALA A 8 -32.93 22.72 9.75
C ALA A 8 -31.47 22.39 9.43
N CYS A 9 -30.69 22.07 10.45
CA CYS A 9 -29.39 21.42 10.30
C CYS A 9 -29.60 20.08 9.60
N ILE A 10 -29.34 20.05 8.29
CA ILE A 10 -29.15 18.80 7.56
C ILE A 10 -27.78 18.28 8.01
N LEU A 11 -27.79 17.40 9.02
CA LEU A 11 -26.69 16.50 9.31
C LEU A 11 -26.50 15.60 8.08
N GLY A 12 -25.63 16.04 7.16
CA GLY A 12 -25.19 15.23 6.04
C GLY A 12 -24.40 14.05 6.55
N LEU A 13 -25.06 12.91 6.74
CA LEU A 13 -24.40 11.61 6.75
C LEU A 13 -23.69 11.48 5.40
N SER A 14 -22.38 11.77 5.35
CA SER A 14 -21.59 11.49 4.16
C SER A 14 -21.65 9.99 3.92
N ARG A 15 -22.43 9.56 2.93
CA ARG A 15 -22.40 8.18 2.48
C ARG A 15 -20.98 7.91 2.00
N ALA A 16 -20.25 7.09 2.75
CA ALA A 16 -19.67 5.88 2.22
C ALA A 16 -19.59 5.84 0.68
N ALA A 17 -18.53 6.40 0.10
CA ALA A 17 -18.40 6.53 -1.34
C ALA A 17 -17.28 5.62 -1.87
N VAL A 18 -17.63 4.76 -2.82
CA VAL A 18 -16.64 4.11 -3.70
C VAL A 18 -16.10 5.19 -4.62
N LEU A 19 -14.80 5.44 -4.58
CA LEU A 19 -14.12 6.43 -5.40
C LEU A 19 -13.60 5.80 -6.69
N TRP A 20 -13.08 4.58 -6.61
CA TRP A 20 -12.63 3.80 -7.77
C TRP A 20 -12.63 2.32 -7.42
N SER A 21 -12.82 1.44 -8.41
CA SER A 21 -12.69 0.00 -8.20
C SER A 21 -12.40 -0.75 -9.50
N TRP A 22 -11.67 -1.85 -9.37
CA TRP A 22 -11.54 -2.88 -10.40
C TRP A 22 -11.56 -4.26 -9.73
N SER A 23 -12.47 -5.13 -10.17
CA SER A 23 -12.66 -6.44 -9.55
C SER A 23 -11.83 -7.53 -10.22
N HIS A 24 -12.15 -7.84 -11.46
CA HIS A 24 -11.56 -8.89 -12.28
C HIS A 24 -12.02 -8.71 -13.74
N GLU A 25 -11.44 -9.49 -14.65
CA GLU A 25 -11.91 -9.68 -16.02
C GLU A 25 -12.73 -10.98 -16.15
N THR A 26 -13.53 -11.11 -17.20
CA THR A 26 -14.32 -12.32 -17.51
C THR A 26 -13.66 -13.23 -18.54
N HIS A 27 -12.55 -12.79 -19.12
CA HIS A 27 -11.76 -13.49 -20.12
C HIS A 27 -10.29 -13.07 -19.99
N LYS A 28 -9.39 -13.78 -20.67
CA LYS A 28 -7.96 -13.45 -20.70
C LYS A 28 -7.73 -12.17 -21.53
N ALA A 29 -7.86 -11.02 -20.88
CA ALA A 29 -7.66 -9.71 -21.51
C ALA A 29 -6.17 -9.41 -21.77
N ASN A 30 -5.90 -8.49 -22.70
CA ASN A 30 -4.58 -7.92 -22.88
C ASN A 30 -4.22 -7.04 -21.66
N ILE A 31 -3.04 -7.25 -21.09
CA ILE A 31 -2.64 -6.54 -19.87
C ILE A 31 -2.51 -5.04 -20.10
N ASP A 32 -2.03 -4.61 -21.27
CA ASP A 32 -1.84 -3.19 -21.56
C ASP A 32 -3.18 -2.46 -21.69
N ASP A 33 -4.21 -3.14 -22.19
CA ASP A 33 -5.58 -2.62 -22.21
C ASP A 33 -6.13 -2.47 -20.79
N VAL A 34 -5.96 -3.48 -19.93
CA VAL A 34 -6.40 -3.39 -18.53
C VAL A 34 -5.69 -2.26 -17.80
N MET A 35 -4.37 -2.14 -17.95
CA MET A 35 -3.60 -1.07 -17.32
C MET A 35 -4.06 0.31 -17.78
N ARG A 36 -4.20 0.52 -19.10
CA ARG A 36 -4.68 1.80 -19.66
C ARG A 36 -6.09 2.15 -19.21
N GLN A 37 -7.02 1.20 -19.29
CA GLN A 37 -8.45 1.47 -19.10
C GLN A 37 -8.88 1.48 -17.63
N LYS A 38 -8.20 0.72 -16.76
CA LYS A 38 -8.66 0.48 -15.39
C LYS A 38 -7.77 1.14 -14.35
N PHE A 39 -6.45 1.21 -14.58
CA PHE A 39 -5.48 1.70 -13.60
C PHE A 39 -4.93 3.09 -13.93
N ASP A 40 -5.61 3.84 -14.82
CA ASP A 40 -5.22 5.17 -15.30
C ASP A 40 -3.72 5.26 -15.65
N TYR A 41 -3.25 4.26 -16.39
CA TYR A 41 -1.87 4.15 -16.81
C TYR A 41 -1.56 5.13 -17.94
N THR A 42 -1.38 6.40 -17.59
CA THR A 42 -1.00 7.49 -18.50
C THR A 42 0.37 8.08 -18.16
N ASP A 43 0.80 7.99 -16.91
CA ASP A 43 2.10 8.48 -16.44
C ASP A 43 3.13 7.36 -16.38
N HIS A 44 4.35 7.68 -16.82
CA HIS A 44 5.44 6.73 -16.99
C HIS A 44 6.54 6.86 -15.93
N THR A 45 6.38 7.75 -14.96
CA THR A 45 7.37 8.06 -13.93
C THR A 45 7.28 7.08 -12.76
N GLY A 46 8.41 6.44 -12.42
CA GLY A 46 8.51 5.55 -11.25
C GLY A 46 7.94 4.14 -11.43
N LYS A 47 7.68 3.73 -12.67
CA LYS A 47 7.10 2.42 -13.02
C LYS A 47 8.12 1.36 -13.44
N PHE A 48 7.80 0.09 -13.24
CA PHE A 48 8.46 -1.06 -13.87
C PHE A 48 7.55 -2.29 -13.86
N GLY A 49 7.88 -3.33 -14.63
CA GLY A 49 7.10 -4.58 -14.62
C GLY A 49 5.80 -4.52 -15.43
N ILE A 50 5.67 -3.57 -16.37
CA ILE A 50 4.44 -3.29 -17.13
C ILE A 50 4.71 -3.44 -18.62
N GLY A 51 3.73 -3.93 -19.39
CA GLY A 51 3.88 -4.22 -20.82
C GLY A 51 3.81 -5.72 -21.11
N GLU A 52 3.54 -6.10 -22.37
CA GLU A 52 3.65 -7.50 -22.86
C GLU A 52 5.04 -8.15 -22.65
N HIS A 53 6.01 -7.40 -22.15
CA HIS A 53 7.39 -7.84 -21.94
C HIS A 53 7.88 -7.74 -20.49
N ASP A 54 7.04 -7.48 -19.48
CA ASP A 54 7.50 -7.65 -18.08
C ASP A 54 6.36 -8.08 -17.12
N SER A 55 6.74 -8.47 -15.89
CA SER A 55 6.02 -9.26 -14.86
C SER A 55 4.48 -9.33 -14.82
N LEU A 56 3.74 -8.33 -15.30
CA LEU A 56 2.29 -8.29 -15.27
C LEU A 56 1.63 -9.12 -16.37
N SER A 57 0.55 -9.81 -16.01
CA SER A 57 -0.32 -10.50 -16.95
C SER A 57 -1.74 -10.62 -16.38
N ILE A 58 -2.69 -11.00 -17.23
CA ILE A 58 -4.03 -11.41 -16.79
C ILE A 58 -4.09 -12.94 -16.82
N GLN A 59 -4.35 -13.57 -15.67
CA GLN A 59 -4.37 -15.02 -15.51
C GLN A 59 -5.70 -15.48 -14.92
N GLN A 60 -6.10 -16.73 -15.19
CA GLN A 60 -7.32 -17.29 -14.62
C GLN A 60 -7.18 -17.40 -13.10
N ASP A 61 -8.23 -17.04 -12.37
CA ASP A 61 -8.28 -17.20 -10.93
C ASP A 61 -8.28 -18.71 -10.57
N PRO A 62 -7.32 -19.19 -9.75
CA PRO A 62 -7.21 -20.61 -9.42
C PRO A 62 -8.37 -21.12 -8.55
N THR A 63 -9.17 -20.22 -7.98
CA THR A 63 -10.33 -20.52 -7.14
C THR A 63 -11.66 -20.25 -7.84
N ASN A 64 -11.64 -19.61 -9.02
CA ASN A 64 -12.83 -19.32 -9.81
C ASN A 64 -12.52 -19.28 -11.31
N HIS A 65 -12.80 -20.37 -12.01
CA HIS A 65 -12.50 -20.50 -13.44
C HIS A 65 -13.24 -19.50 -14.36
N GLY A 66 -14.28 -18.81 -13.87
CA GLY A 66 -14.97 -17.76 -14.61
C GLY A 66 -14.34 -16.37 -14.50
N GLN A 67 -13.30 -16.22 -13.67
CA GLN A 67 -12.65 -14.94 -13.39
C GLN A 67 -11.19 -14.94 -13.84
N TYR A 68 -10.74 -13.79 -14.31
CA TYR A 68 -9.35 -13.53 -14.67
C TYR A 68 -8.84 -12.32 -13.89
N VAL A 69 -7.69 -12.46 -13.27
CA VAL A 69 -7.17 -11.55 -12.26
C VAL A 69 -5.77 -11.06 -12.63
N LEU A 70 -5.34 -9.98 -11.97
CA LEU A 70 -4.04 -9.39 -12.20
C LEU A 70 -2.99 -10.31 -11.61
N SER A 71 -2.03 -10.76 -12.42
CA SER A 71 -0.93 -11.61 -11.99
C SER A 71 0.39 -10.87 -12.09
N VAL A 72 1.23 -11.00 -11.07
CA VAL A 72 2.61 -10.53 -11.07
C VAL A 72 3.53 -11.74 -10.95
N PHE A 73 4.42 -11.90 -11.94
CA PHE A 73 5.47 -12.91 -11.94
C PHE A 73 6.76 -12.38 -11.30
N TYR A 74 7.42 -13.26 -10.54
CA TYR A 74 8.73 -13.03 -9.93
C TYR A 74 9.67 -14.14 -10.38
N ARG A 75 10.69 -13.78 -11.15
CA ARG A 75 11.74 -14.72 -11.57
C ARG A 75 12.66 -15.00 -10.39
N GLN A 76 13.08 -16.25 -10.24
CA GLN A 76 14.10 -16.68 -9.30
C GLN A 76 15.34 -15.78 -9.37
N GLY A 77 15.89 -15.45 -8.20
CA GLY A 77 17.09 -14.63 -8.07
C GLY A 77 16.85 -13.12 -8.14
N THR A 78 15.65 -12.66 -8.52
CA THR A 78 15.37 -11.22 -8.64
C THR A 78 15.00 -10.58 -7.29
N PHE A 79 15.43 -9.33 -7.09
CA PHE A 79 15.04 -8.47 -5.96
C PHE A 79 15.29 -7.00 -6.30
N THR A 80 14.60 -6.07 -5.64
CA THR A 80 14.67 -4.60 -5.87
C THR A 80 15.08 -4.25 -7.31
N HIS A 81 16.27 -3.73 -7.57
CA HIS A 81 16.75 -3.32 -8.89
C HIS A 81 17.74 -4.31 -9.52
N HIS A 82 17.91 -5.50 -8.96
CA HIS A 82 18.99 -6.41 -9.29
C HIS A 82 18.50 -7.78 -9.80
N ASP A 83 19.32 -8.39 -10.67
CA ASP A 83 19.14 -9.77 -11.14
C ASP A 83 19.77 -10.80 -10.19
N HIS A 84 19.72 -12.08 -10.59
CA HIS A 84 20.27 -13.23 -9.85
C HIS A 84 21.78 -13.16 -9.59
N ASN A 85 22.51 -12.27 -10.27
CA ASN A 85 23.95 -12.05 -10.09
C ASN A 85 24.25 -10.76 -9.31
N GLY A 86 23.23 -10.03 -8.85
CA GLY A 86 23.42 -8.74 -8.18
C GLY A 86 23.74 -7.59 -9.14
N ASN A 87 23.54 -7.76 -10.45
CA ASN A 87 23.72 -6.69 -11.43
C ASN A 87 22.43 -5.88 -11.55
N ASN A 88 22.53 -4.60 -11.94
CA ASN A 88 21.35 -3.81 -12.29
C ASN A 88 20.52 -4.53 -13.36
N CYS A 89 19.25 -4.76 -13.06
CA CYS A 89 18.30 -5.39 -13.97
C CYS A 89 18.23 -4.60 -15.29
N PRO A 90 18.33 -5.26 -16.46
CA PRO A 90 17.92 -4.65 -17.72
C PRO A 90 16.41 -4.37 -17.71
N HIS A 91 15.91 -3.68 -18.74
CA HIS A 91 14.50 -3.29 -18.85
C HIS A 91 13.49 -4.45 -18.69
N ILE A 92 13.89 -5.70 -18.96
CA ILE A 92 13.09 -6.91 -18.76
C ILE A 92 13.80 -7.79 -17.74
N CYS A 93 13.23 -7.92 -16.55
CA CYS A 93 13.85 -8.68 -15.44
C CYS A 93 12.88 -9.61 -14.72
N HIS A 94 11.56 -9.43 -14.88
CA HIS A 94 10.52 -10.17 -14.16
C HIS A 94 10.69 -10.09 -12.64
N ARG A 95 11.02 -8.90 -12.15
CA ARG A 95 11.31 -8.65 -10.73
C ARG A 95 10.08 -8.25 -9.92
N GLY A 96 8.88 -8.50 -10.44
CA GLY A 96 7.64 -7.91 -9.95
C GLY A 96 7.26 -6.62 -10.70
N ALA A 97 6.36 -5.82 -10.12
CA ALA A 97 5.80 -4.66 -10.78
C ALA A 97 5.56 -3.48 -9.82
N GLN A 98 5.62 -2.28 -10.37
CA GLN A 98 5.35 -1.05 -9.63
C GLN A 98 4.75 0.03 -10.52
N PHE A 99 3.73 0.73 -10.02
CA PHE A 99 3.12 1.91 -10.63
C PHE A 99 2.24 2.65 -9.62
N TYR A 100 1.95 3.91 -9.95
CA TYR A 100 1.04 4.76 -9.18
C TYR A 100 -0.29 4.88 -9.92
N VAL A 101 -1.38 4.82 -9.17
CA VAL A 101 -2.77 4.89 -9.65
C VAL A 101 -3.43 6.07 -8.94
N ASN A 102 -3.85 7.08 -9.71
CA ASN A 102 -4.53 8.29 -9.22
C ASN A 102 -5.82 8.50 -10.02
N PRO A 103 -6.84 7.64 -9.83
CA PRO A 103 -8.03 7.63 -10.68
C PRO A 103 -8.92 8.86 -10.46
N LEU A 104 -8.69 9.58 -9.37
CA LEU A 104 -9.46 10.76 -8.99
C LEU A 104 -8.82 12.06 -9.47
N LYS A 105 -7.58 12.00 -9.98
CA LYS A 105 -6.78 13.16 -10.38
C LYS A 105 -6.88 14.27 -9.33
N VAL A 106 -6.69 13.88 -8.06
CA VAL A 106 -7.03 14.69 -6.86
C VAL A 106 -6.40 16.09 -6.94
N ARG A 107 -5.16 16.15 -7.42
CA ARG A 107 -4.41 17.40 -7.62
C ARG A 107 -5.01 18.32 -8.69
N ASP A 108 -5.54 17.77 -9.76
CA ASP A 108 -6.14 18.54 -10.87
C ASP A 108 -7.50 19.14 -10.46
N ALA A 109 -8.18 18.49 -9.51
CA ALA A 109 -9.51 18.90 -9.04
C ALA A 109 -9.47 19.99 -7.94
N GLY A 110 -8.29 20.42 -7.47
CA GLY A 110 -8.16 21.43 -6.40
C GLY A 110 -8.70 20.97 -5.04
N HIS A 111 -8.98 19.67 -4.88
CA HIS A 111 -9.48 19.08 -3.65
C HIS A 111 -8.39 18.22 -3.00
N GLN A 112 -8.41 18.12 -1.67
CA GLN A 112 -7.51 17.21 -0.94
C GLN A 112 -8.33 16.12 -0.27
N ILE A 113 -8.02 14.87 -0.62
CA ILE A 113 -8.52 13.73 0.13
C ILE A 113 -7.58 13.53 1.32
N THR A 114 -8.12 13.56 2.53
CA THR A 114 -7.34 13.40 3.77
C THR A 114 -7.66 12.10 4.50
N ASP A 115 -8.64 11.35 4.01
CA ASP A 115 -9.08 10.07 4.53
C ASP A 115 -9.41 9.16 3.35
N MET A 116 -8.72 8.05 3.23
CA MET A 116 -8.93 7.09 2.15
C MET A 116 -8.68 5.67 2.65
N THR A 117 -9.49 4.76 2.13
CA THR A 117 -9.34 3.33 2.31
C THR A 117 -9.03 2.68 0.99
N LEU A 118 -7.98 1.85 0.99
CA LEU A 118 -7.65 0.89 -0.04
C LEU A 118 -8.10 -0.50 0.40
N GLU A 119 -8.80 -1.21 -0.47
CA GLU A 119 -9.12 -2.63 -0.31
C GLU A 119 -8.63 -3.39 -1.54
N TYR A 120 -8.08 -4.59 -1.33
CA TYR A 120 -7.79 -5.56 -2.38
C TYR A 120 -7.64 -6.95 -1.78
N GLU A 121 -7.73 -7.97 -2.64
CA GLU A 121 -7.35 -9.33 -2.27
C GLU A 121 -6.04 -9.71 -2.95
N VAL A 122 -5.20 -10.47 -2.23
CA VAL A 122 -3.97 -11.04 -2.76
C VAL A 122 -3.90 -12.54 -2.50
N TYR A 123 -3.40 -13.27 -3.49
CA TYR A 123 -3.13 -14.71 -3.42
C TYR A 123 -1.67 -14.96 -3.73
N PHE A 124 -1.00 -15.72 -2.88
CA PHE A 124 0.38 -16.18 -3.09
C PHE A 124 0.34 -17.60 -3.62
N ASN A 125 1.05 -17.88 -4.71
CA ASN A 125 1.12 -19.23 -5.28
C ASN A 125 1.60 -20.26 -4.23
N HIS A 126 1.19 -21.53 -4.36
CA HIS A 126 1.67 -22.63 -3.53
C HIS A 126 3.21 -22.74 -3.47
N SER A 127 3.91 -22.34 -4.53
CA SER A 127 5.38 -22.32 -4.59
C SER A 127 6.03 -21.09 -3.97
N PHE A 128 5.25 -20.13 -3.48
CA PHE A 128 5.78 -18.84 -3.04
C PHE A 128 6.64 -19.00 -1.78
N GLY A 129 7.94 -18.68 -1.89
CA GLY A 129 8.86 -18.70 -0.76
C GLY A 129 9.04 -17.30 -0.18
N TRP A 130 8.68 -17.09 1.08
CA TRP A 130 8.63 -15.76 1.71
C TRP A 130 9.94 -14.97 1.70
N GLN A 131 11.08 -15.67 1.73
CA GLN A 131 12.41 -15.09 1.95
C GLN A 131 12.41 -14.11 3.14
N LYS A 132 13.28 -13.10 3.09
CA LYS A 132 13.29 -12.02 4.09
C LYS A 132 12.06 -11.12 4.00
N GLY A 133 11.46 -11.00 2.82
CA GLY A 133 10.27 -10.21 2.58
C GLY A 133 10.22 -9.53 1.22
N GLY A 134 9.18 -8.75 1.02
CA GLY A 134 8.97 -7.95 -0.18
C GLY A 134 7.80 -6.99 -0.02
N LYS A 135 7.62 -6.13 -1.01
CA LYS A 135 6.61 -5.05 -0.96
C LYS A 135 5.25 -5.53 -1.44
N LEU A 136 4.20 -4.90 -0.95
CA LEU A 136 2.83 -5.06 -1.41
C LEU A 136 2.19 -3.67 -1.60
N PRO A 137 1.08 -3.60 -2.37
CA PRO A 137 0.39 -2.34 -2.61
C PRO A 137 -0.04 -1.62 -1.31
N GLY A 138 -0.09 -0.29 -1.38
CA GLY A 138 -0.61 0.55 -0.29
C GLY A 138 -0.98 1.94 -0.79
N LEU A 139 -1.39 2.84 0.11
CA LEU A 139 -1.73 4.22 -0.23
C LEU A 139 -0.50 5.12 -0.37
N TRP A 140 -0.64 6.18 -1.16
CA TRP A 140 0.37 7.24 -1.32
C TRP A 140 -0.28 8.61 -1.50
N GLY A 141 0.52 9.65 -1.33
CA GLY A 141 0.14 11.02 -1.64
C GLY A 141 1.35 11.91 -1.81
N GLY A 142 1.20 12.97 -2.62
CA GLY A 142 2.22 13.98 -2.83
C GLY A 142 3.12 13.72 -4.04
N GLU A 143 4.39 14.00 -3.91
CA GLU A 143 5.43 13.61 -4.88
C GLU A 143 5.71 12.09 -4.85
N ARG A 144 6.55 11.60 -5.76
CA ARG A 144 6.84 10.15 -5.93
C ARG A 144 8.18 9.72 -5.33
N ASP A 145 8.71 10.53 -4.42
CA ASP A 145 10.03 10.35 -3.81
C ASP A 145 10.02 9.63 -2.46
N CYS A 146 8.85 9.22 -1.96
CA CYS A 146 8.74 8.49 -0.69
C CYS A 146 8.87 6.97 -0.89
N SER A 147 9.97 6.54 -1.51
CA SER A 147 10.31 5.13 -1.72
C SER A 147 11.79 4.91 -2.05
N GLY A 148 12.30 3.70 -1.79
CA GLY A 148 13.65 3.30 -2.21
C GLY A 148 14.77 4.06 -1.49
N GLY A 149 14.58 4.37 -0.20
CA GLY A 149 15.52 5.14 0.61
C GLY A 149 15.46 6.66 0.40
N ARG A 150 14.63 7.14 -0.53
CA ARG A 150 14.34 8.57 -0.69
C ARG A 150 13.24 9.00 0.27
N ILE A 151 13.40 10.19 0.85
CA ILE A 151 12.52 10.79 1.86
C ILE A 151 12.27 12.22 1.44
N SER A 152 11.04 12.70 1.58
CA SER A 152 10.64 14.07 1.25
C SER A 152 9.46 14.48 2.12
N ASP A 153 9.38 15.76 2.49
CA ASP A 153 8.24 16.34 3.20
C ASP A 153 7.06 16.64 2.27
N HIS A 154 7.23 16.42 0.97
CA HIS A 154 6.22 16.64 -0.07
C HIS A 154 5.48 15.36 -0.45
N CYS A 155 5.70 14.23 0.25
CA CYS A 155 4.99 12.98 0.02
C CYS A 155 4.88 12.10 1.27
N PHE A 156 4.10 11.02 1.15
CA PHE A 156 4.16 9.85 2.01
C PHE A 156 3.83 8.58 1.20
N SER A 157 4.21 7.42 1.71
CA SER A 157 3.67 6.13 1.24
C SER A 157 3.46 5.16 2.39
N THR A 158 2.41 4.35 2.33
CA THR A 158 2.07 3.36 3.36
C THR A 158 1.94 1.97 2.75
N ARG A 159 2.96 1.51 2.02
CA ARG A 159 2.95 0.18 1.41
C ARG A 159 2.83 -0.90 2.47
N LEU A 160 2.30 -2.06 2.09
CA LEU A 160 2.37 -3.25 2.93
C LEU A 160 3.64 -4.03 2.58
N MET A 161 4.01 -4.98 3.44
CA MET A 161 5.06 -5.95 3.15
C MET A 161 4.65 -7.35 3.60
N TRP A 162 5.17 -8.35 2.89
CA TRP A 162 5.37 -9.67 3.49
C TRP A 162 6.77 -9.77 4.06
N ARG A 163 6.93 -10.60 5.08
CA ARG A 163 8.18 -10.96 5.74
C ARG A 163 8.30 -12.48 5.81
N ARG A 164 9.34 -12.96 6.50
CA ARG A 164 9.55 -14.38 6.79
C ARG A 164 8.27 -15.00 7.34
N ASP A 165 8.08 -16.27 7.01
CA ASP A 165 6.97 -17.09 7.51
C ASP A 165 5.57 -16.51 7.18
N GLY A 166 5.48 -15.68 6.14
CA GLY A 166 4.23 -15.05 5.72
C GLY A 166 3.77 -13.91 6.62
N GLN A 167 4.60 -13.39 7.51
CA GLN A 167 4.23 -12.25 8.35
C GLN A 167 3.90 -11.02 7.51
N GLY A 168 2.81 -10.33 7.84
CA GLY A 168 2.41 -9.07 7.23
C GLY A 168 2.72 -7.86 8.11
N GLU A 169 2.96 -6.71 7.49
CA GLU A 169 3.21 -5.41 8.15
C GLU A 169 2.85 -4.23 7.25
N VAL A 170 2.78 -3.03 7.83
CA VAL A 170 2.89 -1.77 7.08
C VAL A 170 4.35 -1.34 7.05
N TYR A 171 4.83 -0.89 5.89
CA TYR A 171 6.11 -0.22 5.73
C TYR A 171 5.88 1.19 5.18
N ALA A 172 5.94 2.17 6.08
CA ALA A 172 5.55 3.54 5.78
C ALA A 172 6.76 4.49 5.64
N TYR A 173 6.73 5.32 4.61
CA TYR A 173 7.57 6.51 4.47
C TYR A 173 6.73 7.71 4.85
N VAL A 174 7.12 8.39 5.92
CA VAL A 174 6.46 9.58 6.46
C VAL A 174 7.51 10.66 6.71
N THR A 175 7.09 11.91 6.91
CA THR A 175 8.02 13.00 7.26
C THR A 175 8.85 12.64 8.50
N HIS A 176 10.09 13.12 8.53
CA HIS A 176 10.98 12.90 9.66
C HIS A 176 10.69 13.79 10.87
N ASP A 177 9.97 14.89 10.68
CA ASP A 177 9.63 15.82 11.75
C ASP A 177 8.38 15.33 12.51
N GLN A 178 8.49 14.13 13.08
CA GLN A 178 7.42 13.51 13.86
C GLN A 178 7.20 14.20 15.21
N LYS A 179 8.28 14.72 15.81
CA LYS A 179 8.22 15.41 17.10
C LYS A 179 9.29 16.48 17.18
N ALA A 180 8.88 17.70 17.54
CA ALA A 180 9.81 18.83 17.67
C ALA A 180 10.98 18.50 18.62
N GLY A 181 12.20 18.78 18.16
CA GLY A 181 13.43 18.54 18.93
C GLY A 181 13.83 17.07 19.09
N THR A 182 13.23 16.15 18.34
CA THR A 182 13.58 14.72 18.34
C THR A 182 13.88 14.27 16.91
N ASP A 183 15.01 13.61 16.67
CA ASP A 183 15.28 13.01 15.36
C ASP A 183 14.37 11.80 15.09
N PHE A 184 14.15 11.47 13.82
CA PHE A 184 13.23 10.41 13.40
C PHE A 184 13.55 9.05 14.03
N ASN A 185 14.83 8.68 14.14
CA ASN A 185 15.21 7.38 14.70
C ASN A 185 14.96 7.34 16.21
N SER A 186 15.28 8.40 16.93
CA SER A 186 14.96 8.50 18.35
C SER A 186 13.45 8.45 18.60
N TRP A 187 12.66 9.16 17.77
CA TRP A 187 11.20 9.08 17.84
C TRP A 187 10.71 7.66 17.57
N CYS A 188 11.14 7.03 16.47
CA CYS A 188 10.70 5.68 16.09
C CYS A 188 11.08 4.65 17.16
N ASN A 189 12.32 4.69 17.67
CA ASN A 189 12.74 3.79 18.74
C ASN A 189 12.00 4.02 20.07
N SER A 190 11.56 5.25 20.35
CA SER A 190 10.74 5.55 21.53
C SER A 190 9.35 4.90 21.47
N LEU A 191 8.85 4.53 20.29
CA LEU A 191 7.58 3.82 20.16
C LEU A 191 7.66 2.41 20.75
N LYS A 192 8.82 1.75 20.67
CA LYS A 192 9.01 0.37 21.15
C LYS A 192 8.78 0.19 22.65
N SER A 193 8.86 1.27 23.44
CA SER A 193 8.58 1.22 24.88
C SER A 193 7.11 1.37 25.23
N ARG A 194 6.24 1.65 24.26
CA ARG A 194 4.80 1.78 24.45
C ARG A 194 4.16 0.39 24.37
N GLU A 195 3.26 0.09 25.29
CA GLU A 195 2.59 -1.22 25.40
C GLU A 195 1.84 -1.62 24.12
N THR A 196 1.23 -0.64 23.45
CA THR A 196 0.52 -0.83 22.18
C THR A 196 1.47 -1.13 21.01
N TYR A 197 2.67 -0.53 21.00
CA TYR A 197 3.61 -0.49 19.87
C TYR A 197 4.80 -1.46 19.95
N HIS A 198 4.59 -2.66 20.49
CA HIS A 198 5.67 -3.65 20.67
C HIS A 198 6.19 -4.28 19.36
N LYS A 199 5.55 -4.00 18.20
CA LYS A 199 5.94 -4.52 16.88
C LYS A 199 6.32 -3.41 15.90
N ILE A 200 7.06 -2.41 16.38
CA ILE A 200 7.66 -1.34 15.56
C ILE A 200 9.11 -1.67 15.20
N GLY A 201 9.41 -1.64 13.90
CA GLY A 201 10.76 -1.68 13.36
C GLY A 201 11.18 -0.32 12.81
N CYS A 202 12.45 0.03 13.01
CA CYS A 202 13.07 1.26 12.50
C CYS A 202 14.32 0.85 11.71
N PRO A 203 14.15 0.15 10.57
CA PRO A 203 15.22 -0.61 9.92
C PRO A 203 16.24 0.27 9.19
N ASP A 204 15.81 1.46 8.77
CA ASP A 204 16.59 2.44 8.03
C ASP A 204 16.15 3.84 8.45
N GLN A 205 16.95 4.86 8.13
CA GLN A 205 16.58 6.26 8.34
C GLN A 205 15.46 6.70 7.39
N SER A 206 14.67 5.83 6.76
CA SER A 206 13.77 6.23 5.67
C SER A 206 12.33 5.78 5.83
N GLY A 207 12.08 4.68 6.54
CA GLY A 207 10.74 4.18 6.78
C GLY A 207 10.58 3.52 8.15
N ILE A 208 9.32 3.33 8.52
CA ILE A 208 8.90 2.65 9.74
C ILE A 208 8.17 1.36 9.38
N GLU A 209 8.53 0.27 10.05
CA GLU A 209 7.82 -1.02 10.00
C GLU A 209 6.80 -1.03 11.14
N ILE A 210 5.53 -1.23 10.83
CA ILE A 210 4.43 -1.16 11.81
C ILE A 210 3.70 -2.50 11.81
N GLY A 211 3.64 -3.14 12.97
CA GLY A 211 2.83 -4.33 13.19
C GLY A 211 3.39 -5.59 12.55
N THR A 212 4.71 -5.79 12.52
CA THR A 212 5.32 -6.99 11.91
C THR A 212 4.76 -8.29 12.49
N GLY A 213 4.12 -9.10 11.66
CA GLY A 213 3.47 -10.33 12.09
C GLY A 213 2.17 -10.11 12.87
N ALA A 214 1.50 -8.96 12.69
CA ALA A 214 0.15 -8.72 13.19
C ALA A 214 -0.90 -9.56 12.44
N PHE A 215 -0.61 -9.93 11.20
CA PHE A 215 -1.38 -10.89 10.41
C PHE A 215 -0.42 -11.76 9.59
N HIS A 216 -0.93 -12.87 9.04
CA HIS A 216 -0.13 -13.82 8.27
C HIS A 216 -0.79 -14.14 6.94
N PHE A 217 0.02 -14.14 5.89
CA PHE A 217 -0.29 -14.67 4.58
C PHE A 217 -0.15 -16.19 4.57
N GLN A 218 -0.99 -16.83 3.77
CA GLN A 218 -0.89 -18.27 3.50
C GLN A 218 -0.80 -18.48 1.99
N THR A 219 0.16 -19.29 1.56
CA THR A 219 0.23 -19.73 0.17
C THR A 219 -1.01 -20.53 -0.19
N GLY A 220 -1.50 -20.41 -1.42
CA GLY A 220 -2.66 -21.16 -1.88
C GLY A 220 -4.00 -20.58 -1.45
N LYS A 221 -4.03 -19.40 -0.80
CA LYS A 221 -5.26 -18.78 -0.30
C LYS A 221 -5.32 -17.28 -0.62
N TRP A 222 -6.53 -16.82 -0.88
CA TRP A 222 -6.83 -15.40 -0.94
C TRP A 222 -6.87 -14.82 0.48
N ILE A 223 -6.31 -13.63 0.65
CA ILE A 223 -6.50 -12.80 1.83
C ILE A 223 -7.02 -11.43 1.39
N LYS A 224 -8.05 -10.96 2.07
CA LYS A 224 -8.55 -9.59 1.89
C LYS A 224 -7.76 -8.65 2.78
N LEU A 225 -7.20 -7.60 2.18
CA LEU A 225 -6.49 -6.54 2.88
C LEU A 225 -7.27 -5.24 2.72
N THR A 226 -7.51 -4.57 3.83
CA THR A 226 -8.08 -3.22 3.86
C THR A 226 -7.13 -2.32 4.62
N GLN A 227 -6.66 -1.24 4.01
CA GLN A 227 -5.81 -0.22 4.62
C GLN A 227 -6.52 1.13 4.59
N ARG A 228 -6.75 1.74 5.76
CA ARG A 228 -7.20 3.13 5.86
C ARG A 228 -6.05 4.01 6.30
N VAL A 229 -5.88 5.15 5.62
CA VAL A 229 -4.97 6.23 6.04
C VAL A 229 -5.78 7.48 6.29
N GLN A 230 -5.52 8.10 7.43
CA GLN A 230 -6.02 9.42 7.78
C GLN A 230 -4.84 10.36 7.95
N LEU A 231 -4.83 11.47 7.21
CA LEU A 231 -3.78 12.47 7.29
C LEU A 231 -3.98 13.37 8.51
N ASN A 232 -2.88 13.75 9.14
CA ASN A 232 -2.88 14.76 10.18
C ASN A 232 -3.29 16.15 9.61
N SER A 233 -3.80 17.03 10.48
CA SER A 233 -4.11 18.44 10.18
C SER A 233 -3.18 19.35 10.97
N HIS A 234 -2.75 20.49 10.41
CA HIS A 234 -1.95 21.44 11.18
C HIS A 234 -2.76 22.00 12.38
N PRO A 235 -2.16 22.14 13.59
CA PRO A 235 -0.84 21.70 14.04
C PRO A 235 -0.86 20.31 14.75
N HIS A 236 -1.95 19.56 14.61
CA HIS A 236 -2.19 18.32 15.33
C HIS A 236 -1.52 17.11 14.67
N GLN A 237 -1.14 16.13 15.48
CA GLN A 237 -0.44 14.91 15.03
C GLN A 237 -1.37 13.71 14.87
N HIS A 238 -2.67 13.90 14.70
CA HIS A 238 -3.69 12.83 14.76
C HIS A 238 -3.78 11.94 13.51
N GLY A 239 -2.73 11.89 12.68
CA GLY A 239 -2.71 11.00 11.52
C GLY A 239 -2.66 9.53 11.95
N SER A 240 -3.21 8.65 11.11
CA SER A 240 -3.31 7.23 11.42
C SER A 240 -3.18 6.32 10.20
N VAL A 241 -2.71 5.09 10.43
CA VAL A 241 -2.80 3.96 9.52
C VAL A 241 -3.49 2.81 10.23
N THR A 242 -4.52 2.26 9.61
CA THR A 242 -5.20 1.05 10.10
C THR A 242 -5.24 -0.01 9.02
N VAL A 243 -4.98 -1.27 9.38
CA VAL A 243 -5.07 -2.42 8.49
C VAL A 243 -6.00 -3.47 9.07
N TRP A 244 -6.89 -3.98 8.22
CA TRP A 244 -7.67 -5.18 8.48
C TRP A 244 -7.22 -6.30 7.53
N ALA A 245 -7.13 -7.51 8.08
CA ALA A 245 -6.88 -8.74 7.34
C ALA A 245 -8.10 -9.65 7.47
N ASN A 246 -8.73 -9.99 6.34
CA ASN A 246 -10.02 -10.70 6.31
C ASN A 246 -11.08 -10.05 7.21
N ASP A 247 -11.22 -8.73 7.10
CA ASP A 247 -12.16 -7.90 7.89
C ASP A 247 -11.91 -7.86 9.41
N HIS A 248 -10.85 -8.50 9.90
CA HIS A 248 -10.39 -8.40 11.29
C HIS A 248 -9.32 -7.33 11.43
N ALA A 249 -9.48 -6.43 12.40
CA ALA A 249 -8.49 -5.38 12.65
C ALA A 249 -7.17 -6.02 13.08
N ALA A 250 -6.08 -5.69 12.38
CA ALA A 250 -4.77 -6.27 12.59
C ALA A 250 -3.76 -5.24 13.09
N ILE A 251 -3.73 -4.06 12.47
CA ILE A 251 -2.77 -2.97 12.78
C ILE A 251 -3.54 -1.68 12.96
N HIS A 252 -3.18 -0.89 13.98
CA HIS A 252 -3.64 0.48 14.12
C HIS A 252 -2.55 1.33 14.76
N MET A 253 -1.99 2.25 14.01
CA MET A 253 -1.08 3.25 14.53
C MET A 253 -1.70 4.63 14.33
N ASN A 254 -1.74 5.41 15.41
CA ASN A 254 -2.22 6.79 15.43
C ASN A 254 -1.09 7.70 15.90
N ASP A 255 -1.40 8.99 16.05
CA ASP A 255 -0.45 10.02 16.46
C ASP A 255 0.79 10.10 15.56
N ILE A 256 0.61 9.81 14.25
CA ILE A 256 1.65 9.93 13.23
C ILE A 256 1.48 11.25 12.48
N VAL A 257 2.59 11.95 12.27
CA VAL A 257 2.65 13.06 11.32
C VAL A 257 2.87 12.47 9.92
N MET A 258 1.82 12.40 9.10
CA MET A 258 1.91 11.92 7.71
C MET A 258 2.51 12.96 6.77
N ARG A 259 2.18 14.24 7.01
CA ARG A 259 2.62 15.38 6.20
C ARG A 259 2.84 16.62 7.05
N ASN A 260 3.80 17.44 6.62
CA ASN A 260 4.01 18.82 7.12
C ASN A 260 3.70 19.89 6.09
N GLN A 261 3.63 19.51 4.81
CA GLN A 261 3.11 20.37 3.75
C GLN A 261 1.64 20.03 3.54
N PHE A 262 0.78 21.05 3.58
CA PHE A 262 -0.68 20.90 3.50
C PHE A 262 -1.22 21.26 2.10
N ASN A 263 -0.36 21.20 1.07
CA ASN A 263 -0.73 21.42 -0.33
C ASN A 263 -1.01 20.12 -1.10
N PHE A 264 -0.91 18.96 -0.47
CA PHE A 264 -1.18 17.65 -1.08
C PHE A 264 -1.97 16.75 -0.14
N GLY A 265 -2.83 15.89 -0.70
CA GLY A 265 -3.60 14.88 0.05
C GLY A 265 -3.18 13.46 -0.32
N ILE A 266 -4.06 12.49 -0.07
CA ILE A 266 -3.94 11.12 -0.55
C ILE A 266 -4.31 11.10 -2.04
N ASP A 267 -3.37 10.65 -2.88
CA ASP A 267 -3.54 10.62 -4.34
C ASP A 267 -4.10 9.28 -4.83
N GLY A 268 -3.85 8.18 -4.12
CA GLY A 268 -4.47 6.89 -4.44
C GLY A 268 -3.61 5.69 -4.09
N LEU A 269 -3.59 4.72 -5.01
CA LEU A 269 -2.93 3.43 -4.85
C LEU A 269 -1.50 3.48 -5.39
N PHE A 270 -0.54 3.10 -4.57
CA PHE A 270 0.82 2.77 -4.98
C PHE A 270 0.92 1.25 -5.07
N PHE A 271 0.72 0.73 -6.28
CA PHE A 271 0.94 -0.69 -6.54
C PHE A 271 2.44 -0.92 -6.60
N SER A 272 2.98 -1.71 -5.67
CA SER A 272 4.41 -1.96 -5.56
C SER A 272 4.58 -3.36 -5.00
N THR A 273 5.03 -4.30 -5.82
CA THR A 273 5.25 -5.68 -5.38
C THR A 273 6.46 -6.31 -6.03
N PHE A 274 7.40 -6.74 -5.18
CA PHE A 274 8.69 -7.30 -5.55
C PHE A 274 9.38 -7.86 -4.30
N TYR A 275 10.22 -8.87 -4.48
CA TYR A 275 11.16 -9.32 -3.45
C TYR A 275 12.16 -8.21 -3.15
N GLY A 276 12.31 -7.83 -1.88
CA GLY A 276 12.73 -6.46 -1.61
C GLY A 276 13.64 -6.29 -0.41
N GLY A 277 14.90 -5.96 -0.69
CA GLY A 277 15.87 -5.37 0.20
C GLY A 277 17.07 -4.89 -0.61
N ASN A 278 18.17 -4.56 0.03
CA ASN A 278 19.33 -3.95 -0.62
C ASN A 278 20.48 -4.94 -0.90
N ASP A 279 20.26 -6.25 -0.72
CA ASP A 279 21.29 -7.26 -0.90
C ASP A 279 20.73 -8.59 -1.45
N PRO A 280 21.57 -9.46 -2.05
CA PRO A 280 21.13 -10.71 -2.70
C PRO A 280 20.38 -11.70 -1.81
N SER A 281 20.49 -11.62 -0.48
CA SER A 281 19.74 -12.50 0.43
C SER A 281 18.23 -12.22 0.47
N TRP A 282 17.76 -11.19 -0.23
CA TRP A 282 16.35 -10.90 -0.46
C TRP A 282 15.79 -11.52 -1.74
N ALA A 283 16.64 -12.09 -2.59
CA ALA A 283 16.28 -12.63 -3.89
C ALA A 283 15.15 -13.66 -3.84
N CYS A 284 14.24 -13.58 -4.81
CA CYS A 284 13.17 -14.56 -5.03
C CYS A 284 13.75 -15.99 -5.06
N PRO A 285 13.26 -16.94 -4.24
CA PRO A 285 13.91 -18.24 -4.09
C PRO A 285 13.63 -19.17 -5.28
N ALA A 286 12.49 -18.97 -5.94
CA ALA A 286 12.01 -19.78 -7.05
C ALA A 286 11.04 -18.96 -7.90
N ASP A 287 10.90 -19.30 -9.18
CA ASP A 287 9.89 -18.72 -10.06
C ASP A 287 8.50 -18.85 -9.42
N THR A 288 7.83 -17.73 -9.24
CA THR A 288 6.54 -17.71 -8.55
C THR A 288 5.66 -16.53 -8.98
N THR A 289 4.42 -16.53 -8.53
CA THR A 289 3.44 -15.50 -8.84
C THR A 289 2.64 -15.08 -7.61
N THR A 290 2.13 -13.86 -7.68
CA THR A 290 1.04 -13.38 -6.82
C THR A 290 -0.10 -12.91 -7.70
N LEU A 291 -1.32 -13.17 -7.28
CA LEU A 291 -2.53 -12.73 -7.97
C LEU A 291 -3.24 -11.66 -7.13
N PHE A 292 -3.89 -10.72 -7.80
CA PHE A 292 -4.60 -9.61 -7.17
C PHE A 292 -5.96 -9.38 -7.82
N ARG A 293 -6.97 -9.11 -7.00
CA ARG A 293 -8.34 -8.82 -7.44
C ARG A 293 -9.05 -7.89 -6.46
N ASN A 294 -10.24 -7.43 -6.85
CA ASN A 294 -11.14 -6.67 -5.97
C ASN A 294 -10.50 -5.40 -5.38
N PHE A 295 -9.75 -4.68 -6.21
CA PHE A 295 -9.22 -3.38 -5.85
C PHE A 295 -10.36 -2.37 -5.69
N ARG A 296 -10.31 -1.60 -4.60
CA ARG A 296 -11.26 -0.54 -4.31
C ARG A 296 -10.59 0.59 -3.53
N LEU A 297 -10.84 1.82 -3.96
CA LEU A 297 -10.59 3.03 -3.18
C LEU A 297 -11.93 3.59 -2.71
N SER A 298 -12.05 3.92 -1.42
CA SER A 298 -13.27 4.47 -0.84
C SER A 298 -13.01 5.40 0.34
N THR A 299 -14.04 6.08 0.81
CA THR A 299 -14.05 6.77 2.11
C THR A 299 -14.56 5.89 3.26
N ASP A 300 -14.97 4.65 2.94
CA ASP A 300 -15.43 3.64 3.90
C ASP A 300 -14.31 2.80 4.48
N ALA A 301 -14.46 2.35 5.71
CA ALA A 301 -13.65 1.26 6.28
C ALA A 301 -14.50 0.39 7.23
N PRO A 302 -14.10 -0.88 7.46
CA PRO A 302 -14.67 -1.69 8.53
C PRO A 302 -14.56 -0.98 9.88
N GLN A 303 -15.47 -1.29 10.81
CA GLN A 303 -15.40 -0.71 12.14
C GLN A 303 -14.14 -1.18 12.89
N LEU A 304 -13.48 -0.25 13.57
CA LEU A 304 -12.33 -0.53 14.43
C LEU A 304 -12.85 -1.04 15.78
N VAL A 305 -12.56 -2.29 16.12
CA VAL A 305 -12.81 -2.86 17.46
C VAL A 305 -11.48 -2.93 18.20
N GLN A 306 -11.28 -2.06 19.19
CA GLN A 306 -9.97 -1.80 19.83
C GLN A 306 -9.31 -3.02 20.49
N SER A 307 -10.07 -4.04 20.90
CA SER A 307 -9.54 -5.23 21.59
C SER A 307 -8.72 -6.19 20.71
N GLN A 308 -8.57 -5.91 19.41
CA GLN A 308 -7.91 -6.80 18.44
C GLN A 308 -6.63 -6.20 17.82
N LEU A 309 -6.20 -5.01 18.26
CA LEU A 309 -5.15 -4.25 17.59
C LEU A 309 -3.76 -4.65 18.07
N VAL A 310 -2.84 -4.86 17.12
CA VAL A 310 -1.41 -4.96 17.37
C VAL A 310 -0.76 -3.84 16.57
N GLY A 311 -0.51 -2.73 17.24
CA GLY A 311 -0.25 -1.45 16.62
C GLY A 311 0.55 -0.61 17.53
#